data_AF-A0A951DFL5-F1
#
_entry.id   AF-A0A951DFL5-F1
#
_cell.length_a   1.000
_cell.length_b   1.000
_cell.length_c   1.000
_cell.angle_alpha   90.00
_cell.angle_beta   90.00
_cell.angle_gamma   90.00
#
_symmetry.space_group_name_H-M   'P 1'
#
loop_
_entity.id
_entity.type
_entity.pdbx_description
1 polymer ?
#
loop_
_entity_poly.entity_id
_entity_poly.type
_entity_poly.pdbx_seq_one_letter_code
_entity_poly.pdbx_strand_id
1 'polypeptide(L)'
;MPPRNARPEASLYPATASTKADAVAFYRSIAKFILPHLRHRPLSFKRYVDDVRGESFWEKDAPSFTPAWVKRFPVPRRDGPPIEYIVVDNAKTLLWIASVGGIELHPFLHRVPHIDVATHVVFDLDPGPGAGLADCARVALLLRDALRTIALESFAKVSGSKGIQVYVPLNSDVPHTATEPFARVVAEELARAYPKLVVARMAKSLRAKKVFIDWSQNADFKTTVAVYSLRAKRDVPLVSMPVRWEELERDPQRLEFSPDAALARLRKLGDLFAPVLTMQQTLNVAAPKRRAASATQRARRESATSLPKARSQSGRRLFLLTKTEMGEELWLDMNGVFTRWILRRDREGGPRLVAMPAGTFPIDPAYRRGEVPAQWKGRTTIEDAGAHEIVEGSFARERFALWFSGKILSGAWTLVKSPGAAHKSWRLEPAQRKAPQRKPTRLKPARTGDARSSAKSRRRRSGGR
;
A
#
# COMPACT_ATOMS: atom_id res chain seq x y z
N MET A 1 -12.46 -30.21 7.04
CA MET A 1 -13.85 -29.74 6.88
C MET A 1 -14.05 -29.32 5.44
N PRO A 2 -15.10 -29.75 4.74
CA PRO A 2 -15.47 -29.13 3.47
C PRO A 2 -15.79 -27.64 3.74
N PRO A 3 -15.51 -26.71 2.80
CA PRO A 3 -15.80 -25.31 3.02
C PRO A 3 -17.31 -25.13 3.23
N ARG A 4 -17.69 -24.25 4.16
CA ARG A 4 -19.07 -23.91 4.55
C ARG A 4 -19.96 -23.36 3.41
N ASN A 5 -19.48 -23.35 2.15
CA ASN A 5 -19.96 -22.51 1.04
C ASN A 5 -20.40 -23.34 -0.18
N ALA A 6 -21.20 -24.39 0.04
CA ALA A 6 -21.60 -25.36 -0.99
C ALA A 6 -23.02 -25.16 -1.55
N ARG A 7 -23.58 -23.94 -1.53
CA ARG A 7 -24.89 -23.64 -2.16
C ARG A 7 -24.73 -22.69 -3.36
N PRO A 8 -24.46 -23.20 -4.57
CA PRO A 8 -24.39 -22.41 -5.81
C PRO A 8 -25.62 -21.52 -6.05
N GLU A 9 -26.78 -22.00 -5.61
CA GLU A 9 -28.12 -21.39 -5.75
C GLU A 9 -28.37 -20.21 -4.80
N ALA A 10 -27.52 -19.99 -3.79
CA ALA A 10 -27.66 -18.83 -2.92
C ALA A 10 -27.34 -17.53 -3.69
N SER A 11 -28.24 -16.55 -3.57
CA SER A 11 -28.07 -15.23 -4.18
C SER A 11 -26.85 -14.53 -3.58
N LEU A 12 -25.86 -14.25 -4.42
CA LEU A 12 -24.67 -13.50 -4.05
C LEU A 12 -24.95 -12.00 -4.06
N TYR A 13 -25.76 -11.52 -5.02
CA TYR A 13 -26.17 -10.13 -5.19
C TYR A 13 -27.68 -10.00 -5.06
N PRO A 14 -28.22 -9.74 -3.86
CA PRO A 14 -29.65 -9.95 -3.62
C PRO A 14 -30.57 -9.02 -4.42
N ALA A 15 -30.14 -7.81 -4.80
CA ALA A 15 -30.97 -6.90 -5.59
C ALA A 15 -31.18 -7.36 -7.04
N THR A 16 -30.35 -8.27 -7.54
CA THR A 16 -30.45 -8.81 -8.91
C THR A 16 -30.71 -10.31 -8.93
N ALA A 17 -30.84 -10.94 -7.75
CA ALA A 17 -30.82 -12.39 -7.59
C ALA A 17 -29.59 -13.09 -8.22
N SER A 18 -28.52 -12.36 -8.56
CA SER A 18 -27.35 -12.98 -9.19
C SER A 18 -26.65 -13.90 -8.19
N THR A 19 -26.41 -15.13 -8.62
CA THR A 19 -25.85 -16.19 -7.81
C THR A 19 -24.32 -16.24 -7.91
N LYS A 20 -23.73 -17.12 -7.11
CA LYS A 20 -22.31 -17.47 -7.25
C LYS A 20 -22.02 -18.18 -8.58
N ALA A 21 -22.96 -18.97 -9.10
CA ALA A 21 -22.82 -19.60 -10.42
C ALA A 21 -22.75 -18.54 -11.54
N ASP A 22 -23.50 -17.44 -11.41
CA ASP A 22 -23.44 -16.31 -12.35
C ASP A 22 -22.09 -15.60 -12.31
N ALA A 23 -21.51 -15.40 -11.12
CA ALA A 23 -20.16 -14.85 -10.99
C ALA A 23 -19.11 -15.76 -11.68
N VAL A 24 -19.21 -17.08 -11.51
CA VAL A 24 -18.34 -18.05 -12.20
C VAL A 24 -18.57 -17.99 -13.72
N ALA A 25 -19.81 -17.92 -14.17
CA ALA A 25 -20.16 -17.82 -15.59
C ALA A 25 -19.64 -16.52 -16.22
N PHE A 26 -19.71 -15.41 -15.50
CA PHE A 26 -19.14 -14.14 -15.92
C PHE A 26 -17.62 -14.25 -16.10
N TYR A 27 -16.90 -14.72 -15.07
CA TYR A 27 -15.44 -14.87 -15.15
C TYR A 27 -15.00 -15.84 -16.24
N ARG A 28 -15.78 -16.90 -16.51
CA ARG A 28 -15.56 -17.80 -17.65
C ARG A 28 -15.68 -17.04 -18.98
N SER A 29 -16.70 -16.21 -19.11
CA SER A 29 -17.00 -15.46 -20.34
C SER A 29 -15.98 -14.36 -20.63
N ILE A 30 -15.39 -13.75 -19.58
CA ILE A 30 -14.35 -12.72 -19.73
C ILE A 30 -12.91 -13.27 -19.65
N ALA A 31 -12.72 -14.57 -19.45
CA ALA A 31 -11.41 -15.17 -19.17
C ALA A 31 -10.34 -14.75 -20.20
N LYS A 32 -10.68 -14.74 -21.48
CA LYS A 32 -9.77 -14.33 -22.56
C LYS A 32 -9.29 -12.87 -22.47
N PHE A 33 -10.07 -12.01 -21.82
CA PHE A 33 -9.75 -10.60 -21.65
C PHE A 33 -9.06 -10.34 -20.31
N ILE A 34 -9.52 -10.93 -19.20
CA ILE A 34 -8.96 -10.66 -17.87
C ILE A 34 -7.63 -11.39 -17.60
N LEU A 35 -7.46 -12.61 -18.11
CA LEU A 35 -6.26 -13.41 -17.81
C LEU A 35 -4.95 -12.72 -18.24
N PRO A 36 -4.83 -12.07 -19.41
CA PRO A 36 -3.64 -11.30 -19.77
C PRO A 36 -3.25 -10.24 -18.72
N HIS A 37 -4.23 -9.62 -18.06
CA HIS A 37 -4.02 -8.61 -17.02
C HIS A 37 -3.62 -9.21 -15.66
N LEU A 38 -3.98 -10.45 -15.39
CA LEU A 38 -3.64 -11.17 -14.15
C LEU A 38 -2.37 -12.02 -14.25
N ARG A 39 -1.93 -12.34 -15.48
CA ARG A 39 -0.83 -13.28 -15.74
C ARG A 39 0.44 -12.86 -15.02
N HIS A 40 1.02 -13.81 -14.29
CA HIS A 40 2.21 -13.64 -13.46
C HIS A 40 2.09 -12.56 -12.38
N ARG A 41 0.88 -12.14 -12.02
CA ARG A 41 0.66 -11.24 -10.88
C ARG A 41 0.16 -12.06 -9.71
N PRO A 42 0.90 -12.11 -8.60
CA PRO A 42 0.31 -12.55 -7.35
C PRO A 42 -0.84 -11.58 -7.00
N LEU A 43 -1.90 -12.10 -6.41
CA LEU A 43 -3.06 -11.27 -6.10
C LEU A 43 -3.68 -11.60 -4.75
N SER A 44 -4.24 -10.56 -4.13
CA SER A 44 -5.23 -10.72 -3.07
C SER A 44 -6.61 -10.82 -3.72
N PHE A 45 -7.54 -11.50 -3.08
CA PHE A 45 -8.93 -11.47 -3.50
C PHE A 45 -9.88 -11.38 -2.32
N LYS A 46 -11.01 -10.72 -2.51
CA LYS A 46 -12.01 -10.55 -1.45
C LYS A 46 -13.07 -11.64 -1.56
N ARG A 47 -13.20 -12.43 -0.50
CA ARG A 47 -14.19 -13.49 -0.39
C ARG A 47 -15.45 -13.01 0.30
N TYR A 48 -16.58 -13.48 -0.19
CA TYR A 48 -17.90 -13.30 0.38
C TYR A 48 -18.44 -14.68 0.75
N VAL A 49 -18.83 -14.84 2.02
CA VAL A 49 -19.21 -16.16 2.57
C VAL A 49 -20.59 -16.56 2.09
N ASP A 50 -21.57 -15.68 2.33
CA ASP A 50 -22.96 -15.86 1.96
C ASP A 50 -23.28 -14.97 0.75
N ASP A 51 -23.62 -13.70 1.00
CA ASP A 51 -23.89 -12.68 -0.02
C ASP A 51 -23.01 -11.43 0.17
N VAL A 52 -23.16 -10.44 -0.70
CA VAL A 52 -22.38 -9.18 -0.65
C VAL A 52 -22.71 -8.25 0.52
N ARG A 53 -23.80 -8.51 1.26
CA ARG A 53 -24.22 -7.77 2.46
C ARG A 53 -23.64 -8.40 3.73
N GLY A 54 -23.33 -9.69 3.69
CA GLY A 54 -22.78 -10.47 4.79
C GLY A 54 -21.28 -10.29 5.03
N GLU A 55 -20.71 -11.26 5.76
CA GLU A 55 -19.29 -11.25 6.11
C GLU A 55 -18.41 -11.39 4.85
N SER A 56 -17.35 -10.57 4.81
CA SER A 56 -16.35 -10.63 3.76
C SER A 56 -14.95 -10.42 4.32
N PHE A 57 -13.97 -11.08 3.72
CA PHE A 57 -12.59 -11.01 4.16
C PHE A 57 -11.61 -11.09 2.99
N TRP A 58 -10.39 -10.63 3.24
CA TRP A 58 -9.32 -10.62 2.27
C TRP A 58 -8.53 -11.93 2.36
N GLU A 59 -8.48 -12.66 1.25
CA GLU A 59 -7.50 -13.73 1.06
C GLU A 59 -6.26 -13.15 0.43
N LYS A 60 -5.17 -13.24 1.18
CA LYS A 60 -3.83 -12.87 0.72
C LYS A 60 -2.96 -14.12 0.65
N ASP A 61 -2.96 -14.87 1.74
CA ASP A 61 -2.28 -16.15 1.85
C ASP A 61 -3.14 -17.25 1.21
N ALA A 62 -2.52 -18.13 0.44
CA ALA A 62 -3.22 -19.23 -0.22
C ALA A 62 -3.87 -20.12 0.86
N PRO A 63 -5.21 -20.29 0.84
CA PRO A 63 -5.89 -21.09 1.86
C PRO A 63 -5.40 -22.54 1.87
N SER A 64 -5.52 -23.22 3.02
CA SER A 64 -5.09 -24.62 3.16
C SER A 64 -5.78 -25.60 2.20
N PHE A 65 -6.96 -25.25 1.71
CA PHE A 65 -7.70 -26.03 0.71
C PHE A 65 -7.37 -25.64 -0.74
N THR A 66 -6.34 -24.82 -0.97
CA THR A 66 -5.90 -24.45 -2.32
C THR A 66 -5.48 -25.70 -3.10
N PRO A 67 -6.10 -25.98 -4.27
CA PRO A 67 -5.76 -27.16 -5.06
C PRO A 67 -4.29 -27.18 -5.48
N ALA A 68 -3.69 -28.37 -5.53
CA ALA A 68 -2.26 -28.54 -5.84
C ALA A 68 -1.83 -27.96 -7.20
N TRP A 69 -2.76 -27.87 -8.17
CA TRP A 69 -2.50 -27.30 -9.49
C TRP A 69 -2.52 -25.75 -9.51
N VAL A 70 -2.95 -25.09 -8.44
CA VAL A 70 -2.95 -23.63 -8.33
C VAL A 70 -1.54 -23.15 -8.02
N LYS A 71 -0.99 -22.32 -8.91
CA LYS A 71 0.31 -21.69 -8.71
C LYS A 71 0.26 -20.71 -7.55
N ARG A 72 1.33 -20.72 -6.75
CA ARG A 72 1.57 -19.82 -5.64
C ARG A 72 2.94 -19.18 -5.79
N PHE A 73 3.11 -18.00 -5.20
CA PHE A 73 4.41 -17.35 -5.13
C PHE A 73 4.60 -16.70 -3.76
N PRO A 74 5.72 -16.99 -3.05
CA PRO A 74 6.03 -16.34 -1.79
C PRO A 74 6.36 -14.87 -2.02
N VAL A 75 5.58 -13.98 -1.43
CA VAL A 75 5.93 -12.55 -1.36
C VAL A 75 6.40 -12.24 0.07
N PRO A 76 7.61 -11.70 0.25
CA PRO A 76 8.09 -11.30 1.57
C PRO A 76 7.15 -10.29 2.24
N ARG A 77 7.00 -10.39 3.56
CA ARG A 77 6.39 -9.36 4.40
C ARG A 77 7.39 -8.90 5.44
N ARG A 78 7.13 -7.72 6.00
CA ARG A 78 8.00 -7.06 6.99
C ARG A 78 8.33 -7.95 8.20
N ASP A 79 7.32 -8.66 8.72
CA ASP A 79 7.44 -9.50 9.90
C ASP A 79 6.79 -10.88 9.64
N GLY A 80 7.49 -11.95 9.99
CA GLY A 80 7.01 -13.34 9.83
C GLY A 80 7.39 -14.00 8.49
N PRO A 81 6.92 -15.24 8.25
CA PRO A 81 7.21 -15.96 7.01
C PRO A 81 6.58 -15.27 5.80
N PRO A 82 7.06 -15.49 4.55
CA PRO A 82 6.41 -14.98 3.35
C PRO A 82 4.91 -15.32 3.29
N ILE A 83 4.14 -14.52 2.56
CA ILE A 83 2.74 -14.83 2.25
C ILE A 83 2.71 -15.58 0.92
N GLU A 84 2.05 -16.74 0.88
CA GLU A 84 1.92 -17.53 -0.34
C GLU A 84 0.77 -16.97 -1.19
N TYR A 85 1.04 -15.98 -2.03
CA TYR A 85 0.00 -15.40 -2.88
C TYR A 85 -0.36 -16.32 -4.05
N ILE A 86 -1.64 -16.34 -4.42
CA ILE A 86 -2.11 -17.08 -5.59
C ILE A 86 -1.75 -16.33 -6.87
N VAL A 87 -1.27 -17.05 -7.89
CA VAL A 87 -0.97 -16.53 -9.22
C VAL A 87 -1.99 -17.08 -10.23
N VAL A 88 -2.78 -16.19 -10.83
CA VAL A 88 -3.90 -16.55 -11.70
C VAL A 88 -3.48 -16.53 -13.17
N ASP A 89 -2.82 -17.61 -13.60
CA ASP A 89 -2.29 -17.75 -14.96
C ASP A 89 -3.24 -18.43 -15.96
N ASN A 90 -4.36 -19.00 -15.49
CA ASN A 90 -5.26 -19.78 -16.34
C ASN A 90 -6.71 -19.70 -15.88
N ALA A 91 -7.63 -20.07 -16.77
CA ALA A 91 -9.07 -20.05 -16.51
C ALA A 91 -9.45 -20.97 -15.34
N LYS A 92 -8.81 -22.14 -15.20
CA LYS A 92 -9.10 -23.07 -14.11
C LYS A 92 -8.90 -22.43 -12.73
N THR A 93 -7.79 -21.70 -12.54
CA THR A 93 -7.52 -20.96 -11.29
C THR A 93 -8.53 -19.85 -11.08
N LEU A 94 -8.82 -19.06 -12.12
CA LEU A 94 -9.80 -17.96 -12.06
C LEU A 94 -11.19 -18.44 -11.63
N LEU A 95 -11.67 -19.53 -12.26
CA LEU A 95 -12.99 -20.09 -11.95
C LEU A 95 -13.04 -20.72 -10.57
N TRP A 96 -11.95 -21.33 -10.11
CA TRP A 96 -11.86 -21.83 -8.74
C TRP A 96 -11.93 -20.71 -7.70
N ILE A 97 -11.24 -19.58 -7.93
CA ILE A 97 -11.34 -18.40 -7.04
C ILE A 97 -12.79 -17.93 -6.95
N ALA A 98 -13.46 -17.77 -8.09
CA ALA A 98 -14.87 -17.40 -8.13
C ALA A 98 -15.76 -18.44 -7.41
N SER A 99 -15.47 -19.74 -7.59
CA SER A 99 -16.22 -20.83 -6.95
C SER A 99 -15.95 -20.97 -5.45
N VAL A 100 -14.99 -20.26 -4.87
CA VAL A 100 -14.82 -20.17 -3.40
C VAL A 100 -15.32 -18.82 -2.86
N GLY A 101 -16.03 -18.05 -3.67
CA GLY A 101 -16.61 -16.75 -3.32
C GLY A 101 -15.66 -15.59 -3.49
N GLY A 102 -14.54 -15.77 -4.21
CA GLY A 102 -13.60 -14.70 -4.54
C GLY A 102 -14.17 -13.79 -5.64
N ILE A 103 -14.73 -12.66 -5.24
CA ILE A 103 -15.46 -11.77 -6.16
C ILE A 103 -14.59 -10.64 -6.65
N GLU A 104 -13.86 -9.97 -5.76
CA GLU A 104 -12.97 -8.88 -6.15
C GLU A 104 -11.52 -9.37 -6.25
N LEU A 105 -10.90 -9.22 -7.40
CA LEU A 105 -9.51 -9.61 -7.67
C LEU A 105 -8.61 -8.38 -7.62
N HIS A 106 -7.54 -8.44 -6.84
CA HIS A 106 -6.63 -7.33 -6.60
C HIS A 106 -5.18 -7.79 -6.80
N PRO A 107 -4.66 -7.74 -8.04
CA PRO A 107 -3.25 -8.04 -8.32
C PRO A 107 -2.30 -6.97 -7.80
N PHE A 108 -1.05 -7.37 -7.58
CA PHE A 108 0.07 -6.44 -7.45
C PHE A 108 0.36 -5.73 -8.77
N LEU A 109 1.02 -4.57 -8.69
CA LEU A 109 1.49 -3.83 -9.88
C LEU A 109 2.78 -4.41 -10.48
N HIS A 110 3.45 -5.34 -9.80
CA HIS A 110 4.59 -6.11 -10.32
C HIS A 110 4.15 -7.44 -10.93
N ARG A 111 5.10 -8.14 -11.58
CA ARG A 111 4.95 -9.53 -12.03
C ARG A 111 6.06 -10.37 -11.40
N VAL A 112 5.76 -11.62 -11.09
CA VAL A 112 6.79 -12.57 -10.62
C VAL A 112 7.70 -13.02 -11.77
N PRO A 113 8.98 -13.28 -11.50
CA PRO A 113 9.65 -13.22 -10.19
C PRO A 113 10.12 -11.81 -9.76
N HIS A 114 9.97 -10.79 -10.62
CA HIS A 114 10.49 -9.44 -10.40
C HIS A 114 9.55 -8.56 -9.55
N ILE A 115 9.42 -8.90 -8.26
CA ILE A 115 8.46 -8.25 -7.35
C ILE A 115 8.81 -6.79 -7.00
N ASP A 116 10.06 -6.37 -7.21
CA ASP A 116 10.51 -5.00 -6.92
C ASP A 116 10.21 -4.01 -8.07
N VAL A 117 9.82 -4.52 -9.25
CA VAL A 117 9.61 -3.74 -10.47
C VAL A 117 8.13 -3.60 -10.78
N ALA A 118 7.67 -2.35 -10.82
CA ALA A 118 6.30 -2.04 -11.18
C ALA A 118 6.15 -2.04 -12.71
N THR A 119 5.11 -2.71 -13.19
CA THR A 119 4.78 -2.67 -14.63
C THR A 119 4.06 -1.37 -15.04
N HIS A 120 3.45 -0.67 -14.08
CA HIS A 120 2.58 0.50 -14.28
C HIS A 120 2.65 1.45 -13.09
N VAL A 121 2.40 2.73 -13.33
CA VAL A 121 1.98 3.68 -12.28
C VAL A 121 0.46 3.74 -12.25
N VAL A 122 -0.13 3.78 -11.07
CA VAL A 122 -1.59 3.89 -10.87
C VAL A 122 -1.94 5.10 -10.03
N PHE A 123 -2.93 5.86 -10.47
CA PHE A 123 -3.58 6.92 -9.71
C PHE A 123 -5.01 6.49 -9.43
N ASP A 124 -5.34 6.19 -8.17
CA ASP A 124 -6.69 5.82 -7.75
C ASP A 124 -7.43 7.06 -7.26
N LEU A 125 -8.46 7.46 -8.00
CA LEU A 125 -9.23 8.69 -7.80
C LEU A 125 -10.47 8.38 -6.98
N ASP A 126 -10.41 8.68 -5.70
CA ASP A 126 -11.47 8.41 -4.73
C ASP A 126 -12.26 9.68 -4.40
N PRO A 127 -13.57 9.73 -4.67
CA PRO A 127 -14.37 10.88 -4.28
C PRO A 127 -14.56 10.90 -2.76
N GLY A 128 -14.25 12.02 -2.13
CA GLY A 128 -14.59 12.27 -0.74
C GLY A 128 -16.08 12.62 -0.56
N PRO A 129 -16.53 12.84 0.69
CA PRO A 129 -17.92 13.16 0.97
C PRO A 129 -18.40 14.40 0.20
N GLY A 130 -19.48 14.27 -0.57
CA GLY A 130 -20.01 15.35 -1.40
C GLY A 130 -19.34 15.53 -2.77
N ALA A 131 -18.34 14.71 -3.11
CA ALA A 131 -17.82 14.56 -4.47
C ALA A 131 -18.34 13.25 -5.08
N GLY A 132 -18.37 13.17 -6.41
CA GLY A 132 -18.88 12.00 -7.14
C GLY A 132 -17.99 11.55 -8.30
N LEU A 133 -18.54 10.65 -9.12
CA LEU A 133 -17.85 10.11 -10.29
C LEU A 133 -17.53 11.20 -11.32
N ALA A 134 -18.40 12.20 -11.47
CA ALA A 134 -18.16 13.36 -12.33
C ALA A 134 -16.94 14.18 -11.89
N ASP A 135 -16.74 14.38 -10.58
CA ASP A 135 -15.53 15.05 -10.07
C ASP A 135 -14.29 14.20 -10.33
N CYS A 136 -14.39 12.88 -10.15
CA CYS A 136 -13.30 11.97 -10.48
C CYS A 136 -12.94 12.02 -11.96
N ALA A 137 -13.93 12.13 -12.86
CA ALA A 137 -13.70 12.26 -14.30
C ALA A 137 -12.99 13.56 -14.63
N ARG A 138 -13.41 14.68 -14.04
CA ARG A 138 -12.72 15.97 -14.17
C ARG A 138 -11.25 15.87 -13.73
N VAL A 139 -10.98 15.24 -12.59
CA VAL A 139 -9.61 15.03 -12.10
C VAL A 139 -8.82 14.07 -12.99
N ALA A 140 -9.45 13.02 -13.52
CA ALA A 140 -8.81 12.09 -14.45
C ALA A 140 -8.36 12.79 -15.75
N LEU A 141 -9.17 13.72 -16.28
CA LEU A 141 -8.83 14.50 -17.47
C LEU A 141 -7.68 15.46 -17.19
N LEU A 142 -7.70 16.16 -16.05
CA LEU A 142 -6.59 17.01 -15.62
C LEU A 142 -5.29 16.21 -15.46
N LEU A 143 -5.40 14.99 -14.91
CA LEU A 143 -4.27 14.09 -14.73
C LEU A 143 -3.73 13.59 -16.08
N ARG A 144 -4.61 13.20 -17.01
CA ARG A 144 -4.24 12.83 -18.39
C ARG A 144 -3.44 13.95 -19.04
N ASP A 145 -3.94 15.17 -18.97
CA ASP A 145 -3.33 16.32 -19.63
C ASP A 145 -1.97 16.64 -18.99
N ALA A 146 -1.86 16.59 -17.65
CA ALA A 146 -0.59 16.74 -16.95
C ALA A 146 0.43 15.66 -17.35
N LEU A 147 0.02 14.39 -17.43
CA LEU A 147 0.90 13.29 -17.84
C LEU A 147 1.36 13.44 -19.31
N ARG A 148 0.47 13.91 -20.20
CA ARG A 148 0.83 14.21 -21.59
C ARG A 148 1.89 15.29 -21.72
N THR A 149 1.91 16.31 -20.84
CA THR A 149 2.95 17.36 -20.87
C THR A 149 4.37 16.82 -20.64
N ILE A 150 4.48 15.66 -19.98
CA ILE A 150 5.76 14.96 -19.75
C ILE A 150 5.90 13.71 -20.62
N ALA A 151 5.17 13.67 -21.74
CA ALA A 151 5.18 12.60 -22.74
C ALA A 151 4.85 11.21 -22.16
N LEU A 152 3.92 11.16 -21.20
CA LEU A 152 3.38 9.91 -20.67
C LEU A 152 1.93 9.71 -21.13
N GLU A 153 1.70 8.63 -21.85
CA GLU A 153 0.37 8.12 -22.19
C GLU A 153 -0.27 7.43 -20.99
N SER A 154 -1.59 7.58 -20.87
CA SER A 154 -2.36 7.04 -19.77
C SER A 154 -3.72 6.49 -20.21
N PHE A 155 -4.25 5.56 -19.41
CA PHE A 155 -5.47 4.82 -19.68
C PHE A 155 -6.38 4.83 -18.45
N ALA A 156 -7.67 5.08 -18.66
CA ALA A 156 -8.63 5.15 -17.56
C ALA A 156 -9.54 3.92 -17.49
N LYS A 157 -9.89 3.54 -16.25
CA LYS A 157 -10.98 2.61 -15.97
C LYS A 157 -11.83 3.11 -14.83
N VAL A 158 -13.13 2.85 -14.89
CA VAL A 158 -13.97 2.99 -13.69
C VAL A 158 -13.65 1.86 -12.73
N SER A 159 -13.66 2.17 -11.44
CA SER A 159 -13.39 1.18 -10.39
C SER A 159 -14.50 0.13 -10.26
N GLY A 160 -15.70 0.38 -10.82
CA GLY A 160 -16.92 -0.37 -10.51
C GLY A 160 -17.47 -0.12 -9.10
N SER A 161 -16.92 0.90 -8.41
CA SER A 161 -17.28 1.30 -7.05
C SER A 161 -17.72 2.77 -7.04
N LYS A 162 -16.88 3.72 -6.63
CA LYS A 162 -17.22 5.16 -6.64
C LYS A 162 -16.25 6.01 -7.45
N GLY A 163 -15.05 5.49 -7.73
CA GLY A 163 -13.94 6.23 -8.30
C GLY A 163 -13.49 5.76 -9.68
N ILE A 164 -12.44 6.41 -10.18
CA ILE A 164 -11.75 6.12 -11.44
C ILE A 164 -10.30 5.79 -11.14
N GLN A 165 -9.69 4.94 -11.96
CA GLN A 165 -8.26 4.68 -11.90
C GLN A 165 -7.60 5.04 -13.22
N VAL A 166 -6.48 5.75 -13.14
CA VAL A 166 -5.66 6.13 -14.29
C VAL A 166 -4.33 5.37 -14.22
N TYR A 167 -4.00 4.66 -15.30
CA TYR A 167 -2.83 3.81 -15.42
C TYR A 167 -1.85 4.42 -16.41
N VAL A 168 -0.57 4.49 -16.04
CA VAL A 168 0.54 4.83 -16.93
C VAL A 168 1.37 3.56 -17.13
N PRO A 169 1.32 2.91 -18.30
CA PRO A 169 2.14 1.73 -18.56
C PRO A 169 3.60 2.06 -18.67
N LEU A 170 4.43 1.29 -17.96
CA LEU A 170 5.87 1.40 -17.99
C LEU A 170 6.47 0.20 -18.70
N ASN A 171 6.08 -1.01 -18.29
CA ASN A 171 6.58 -2.30 -18.81
C ASN A 171 8.10 -2.32 -19.06
N SER A 172 8.83 -1.64 -18.17
CA SER A 172 10.30 -1.47 -18.16
C SER A 172 10.81 -1.68 -16.74
N ASP A 173 12.13 -1.73 -16.55
CA ASP A 173 12.77 -1.99 -15.24
C ASP A 173 12.73 -0.77 -14.30
N VAL A 174 11.52 -0.33 -13.94
CA VAL A 174 11.28 0.79 -13.02
C VAL A 174 10.83 0.27 -11.66
N PRO A 175 11.61 0.50 -10.59
CA PRO A 175 11.27 -0.02 -9.28
C PRO A 175 10.11 0.75 -8.65
N HIS A 176 9.41 0.10 -7.71
CA HIS A 176 8.38 0.75 -6.89
C HIS A 176 8.90 2.01 -6.16
N THR A 177 10.18 2.01 -5.79
CA THR A 177 10.86 3.17 -5.17
C THR A 177 10.99 4.38 -6.09
N ALA A 178 10.76 4.23 -7.40
CA ALA A 178 10.67 5.32 -8.36
C ALA A 178 9.20 5.67 -8.69
N THR A 179 8.34 4.67 -8.85
CA THR A 179 6.93 4.89 -9.24
C THR A 179 6.11 5.57 -8.14
N GLU A 180 6.30 5.21 -6.87
CA GLU A 180 5.55 5.80 -5.75
C GLU A 180 5.88 7.30 -5.56
N PRO A 181 7.15 7.74 -5.50
CA PRO A 181 7.47 9.17 -5.42
C PRO A 181 6.99 9.95 -6.65
N PHE A 182 7.10 9.38 -7.85
CA PHE A 182 6.60 10.00 -9.07
C PHE A 182 5.09 10.25 -8.98
N ALA A 183 4.32 9.22 -8.64
CA ALA A 183 2.87 9.36 -8.48
C ALA A 183 2.50 10.39 -7.42
N ARG A 184 3.26 10.44 -6.31
CA ARG A 184 3.05 11.45 -5.27
C ARG A 184 3.28 12.86 -5.78
N VAL A 185 4.39 13.11 -6.47
CA VAL A 185 4.72 14.44 -7.02
C VAL A 185 3.62 14.91 -7.96
N VAL A 186 3.20 14.06 -8.90
CA VAL A 186 2.11 14.39 -9.83
C VAL A 186 0.81 14.70 -9.07
N ALA A 187 0.44 13.88 -8.08
CA ALA A 187 -0.74 14.09 -7.27
C ALA A 187 -0.68 15.40 -6.45
N GLU A 188 0.48 15.72 -5.88
CA GLU A 188 0.70 16.93 -5.09
C GLU A 188 0.70 18.21 -5.95
N GLU A 189 1.26 18.16 -7.16
CA GLU A 189 1.19 19.27 -8.11
C GLU A 189 -0.25 19.50 -8.58
N LEU A 190 -1.02 18.46 -8.89
CA LEU A 190 -2.45 18.60 -9.18
C LEU A 190 -3.24 19.17 -7.99
N ALA A 191 -2.93 18.72 -6.76
CA ALA A 191 -3.55 19.25 -5.55
C ALA A 191 -3.20 20.74 -5.31
N ARG A 192 -2.01 21.18 -5.71
CA ARG A 192 -1.58 22.57 -5.63
C ARG A 192 -2.27 23.44 -6.68
N ALA A 193 -2.37 22.95 -7.91
CA ALA A 193 -3.02 23.65 -9.02
C ALA A 193 -4.55 23.73 -8.85
N TYR A 194 -5.17 22.69 -8.30
CA TYR A 194 -6.63 22.57 -8.16
C TYR A 194 -7.06 22.30 -6.71
N PRO A 195 -6.73 23.17 -5.74
CA PRO A 195 -6.89 22.88 -4.30
C PRO A 195 -8.34 22.77 -3.83
N LYS A 196 -9.30 23.27 -4.62
CA LYS A 196 -10.74 23.15 -4.36
C LYS A 196 -11.33 21.82 -4.84
N LEU A 197 -10.65 21.10 -5.75
CA LEU A 197 -11.13 19.88 -6.37
C LEU A 197 -10.31 18.65 -5.96
N VAL A 198 -9.00 18.82 -5.75
CA VAL A 198 -8.05 17.72 -5.54
C VAL A 198 -7.45 17.76 -4.14
N VAL A 199 -7.22 16.58 -3.57
CA VAL A 199 -6.39 16.39 -2.38
C VAL A 199 -5.45 15.21 -2.56
N ALA A 200 -4.17 15.38 -2.22
CA ALA A 200 -3.15 14.32 -2.26
C ALA A 200 -2.67 13.90 -0.85
N ARG A 201 -3.12 14.58 0.20
CA ARG A 201 -2.80 14.25 1.59
C ARG A 201 -3.72 13.13 2.10
N MET A 202 -3.15 12.19 2.85
CA MET A 202 -3.85 10.99 3.32
C MET A 202 -5.04 11.29 4.26
N ALA A 203 -5.02 12.41 4.99
CA ALA A 203 -6.03 12.73 5.99
C ALA A 203 -7.45 12.81 5.39
N LYS A 204 -8.35 11.93 5.87
CA LYS A 204 -9.75 11.85 5.42
C LYS A 204 -10.53 13.15 5.65
N SER A 205 -10.20 13.90 6.69
CA SER A 205 -10.82 15.20 7.01
C SER A 205 -10.64 16.25 5.91
N LEU A 206 -9.64 16.09 5.04
CA LEU A 206 -9.37 17.03 3.95
C LEU A 206 -10.14 16.73 2.66
N ARG A 207 -10.94 15.66 2.63
CA ARG A 207 -11.56 15.12 1.40
C ARG A 207 -12.97 15.65 1.12
N ALA A 208 -13.56 16.43 2.02
CA ALA A 208 -14.91 16.96 1.81
C ALA A 208 -14.98 17.77 0.50
N LYS A 209 -15.93 17.40 -0.38
CA LYS A 209 -16.17 17.97 -1.72
C LYS A 209 -14.95 17.92 -2.66
N LYS A 210 -14.00 17.01 -2.40
CA LYS A 210 -12.77 16.84 -3.19
C LYS A 210 -12.57 15.39 -3.59
N VAL A 211 -11.78 15.20 -4.64
CA VAL A 211 -11.26 13.90 -5.07
C VAL A 211 -9.88 13.70 -4.46
N PHE A 212 -9.73 12.59 -3.76
CA PHE A 212 -8.45 12.14 -3.26
C PHE A 212 -7.71 11.35 -4.34
N ILE A 213 -6.50 11.78 -4.68
CA ILE A 213 -5.61 11.01 -5.55
C ILE A 213 -4.76 10.11 -4.65
N ASP A 214 -5.12 8.84 -4.56
CA ASP A 214 -4.36 7.85 -3.80
C ASP A 214 -3.13 7.38 -4.58
N TRP A 215 -2.09 8.19 -4.55
CA TRP A 215 -0.77 7.85 -5.10
C TRP A 215 -0.10 6.70 -4.35
N SER A 216 -0.53 6.40 -3.11
CA SER A 216 0.10 5.36 -2.29
C SER A 216 -0.25 3.95 -2.73
N GLN A 217 -1.15 3.79 -3.72
CA GLN A 217 -1.41 2.51 -4.40
C GLN A 217 -0.18 1.95 -5.13
N ASN A 218 0.84 2.78 -5.38
CA ASN A 218 2.08 2.39 -6.05
C ASN A 218 3.11 1.71 -5.13
N ALA A 219 2.82 1.58 -3.83
CA ALA A 219 3.69 0.83 -2.92
C ALA A 219 3.74 -0.66 -3.28
N ASP A 220 4.91 -1.28 -3.15
CA ASP A 220 5.20 -2.68 -3.49
C ASP A 220 4.32 -3.71 -2.76
N PHE A 221 3.87 -3.38 -1.54
CA PHE A 221 3.01 -4.24 -0.72
C PHE A 221 1.51 -4.04 -0.95
N LYS A 222 1.11 -3.14 -1.87
CA LYS A 222 -0.31 -2.88 -2.16
C LYS A 222 -0.78 -3.56 -3.43
N THR A 223 -2.07 -3.87 -3.42
CA THR A 223 -2.80 -4.45 -4.54
C THR A 223 -3.95 -3.54 -4.91
N THR A 224 -4.27 -3.47 -6.20
CA THR A 224 -5.37 -2.65 -6.72
C THR A 224 -6.33 -3.50 -7.52
N VAL A 225 -7.62 -3.16 -7.52
CA VAL A 225 -8.64 -3.94 -8.22
C VAL A 225 -8.31 -4.11 -9.70
N ALA A 226 -8.34 -5.35 -10.18
CA ALA A 226 -8.05 -5.68 -11.57
C ALA A 226 -9.08 -5.04 -12.49
N VAL A 227 -8.64 -4.72 -13.71
CA VAL A 227 -9.56 -4.51 -14.83
C VAL A 227 -10.41 -5.77 -15.02
N TYR A 228 -11.70 -5.59 -15.32
CA TYR A 228 -12.72 -6.63 -15.46
C TYR A 228 -13.11 -7.39 -14.20
N SER A 229 -12.54 -7.07 -13.04
CA SER A 229 -12.99 -7.65 -11.76
C SER A 229 -14.42 -7.21 -11.45
N LEU A 230 -15.22 -8.15 -10.94
CA LEU A 230 -16.48 -7.84 -10.26
C LEU A 230 -16.23 -7.05 -8.98
N ARG A 231 -17.22 -6.27 -8.60
CA ARG A 231 -17.27 -5.46 -7.38
C ARG A 231 -18.50 -5.83 -6.56
N ALA A 232 -18.33 -5.79 -5.25
CA ALA A 232 -19.34 -6.24 -4.28
C ALA A 232 -19.48 -5.21 -3.14
N LYS A 233 -19.40 -3.93 -3.50
CA LYS A 233 -19.68 -2.81 -2.59
C LYS A 233 -21.17 -2.43 -2.56
N ARG A 234 -21.89 -2.76 -3.64
CA ARG A 234 -23.35 -2.60 -3.77
C ARG A 234 -23.97 -3.98 -3.85
N ASP A 235 -25.26 -4.06 -3.64
CA ASP A 235 -26.03 -5.30 -3.78
C ASP A 235 -26.38 -5.65 -5.24
N VAL A 236 -25.87 -4.87 -6.19
CA VAL A 236 -25.85 -5.14 -7.63
C VAL A 236 -24.42 -5.41 -8.11
N PRO A 237 -24.20 -6.37 -9.03
CA PRO A 237 -22.88 -6.65 -9.56
C PRO A 237 -22.44 -5.54 -10.52
N LEU A 238 -21.26 -4.97 -10.26
CA LEU A 238 -20.62 -4.01 -11.16
C LEU A 238 -19.22 -4.47 -11.51
N VAL A 239 -18.73 -4.04 -12.67
CA VAL A 239 -17.43 -4.43 -13.22
C VAL A 239 -16.48 -3.23 -13.21
N SER A 240 -15.23 -3.43 -12.80
CA SER A 240 -14.18 -2.42 -13.06
C SER A 240 -13.85 -2.42 -14.55
N MET A 241 -14.30 -1.41 -15.28
CA MET A 241 -14.33 -1.43 -16.75
C MET A 241 -13.46 -0.33 -17.37
N PRO A 242 -12.65 -0.63 -18.39
CA PRO A 242 -11.97 0.39 -19.20
C PRO A 242 -12.94 1.34 -19.88
N VAL A 243 -12.58 2.61 -19.89
CA VAL A 243 -13.35 3.69 -20.51
C VAL A 243 -12.43 4.51 -21.40
N ARG A 244 -12.99 5.05 -22.49
CA ARG A 244 -12.29 6.01 -23.32
C ARG A 244 -12.34 7.39 -22.67
N TRP A 245 -11.40 8.23 -23.04
CA TRP A 245 -11.34 9.59 -22.51
C TRP A 245 -12.55 10.43 -22.93
N GLU A 246 -13.05 10.25 -24.15
CA GLU A 246 -14.23 10.97 -24.68
C GLU A 246 -15.51 10.61 -23.90
N GLU A 247 -15.57 9.40 -23.34
CA GLU A 247 -16.70 8.99 -22.51
C GLU A 247 -16.70 9.69 -21.14
N LEU A 248 -15.50 9.93 -20.59
CA LEU A 248 -15.33 10.70 -19.35
C LEU A 248 -15.65 12.19 -19.54
N GLU A 249 -15.36 12.73 -20.72
CA GLU A 249 -15.69 14.12 -21.08
C GLU A 249 -17.20 14.31 -21.29
N ARG A 250 -17.85 13.34 -21.94
CA ARG A 250 -19.26 13.48 -22.35
C ARG A 250 -20.26 13.19 -21.23
N ASP A 251 -20.16 12.03 -20.58
CA ASP A 251 -21.17 11.59 -19.61
C ASP A 251 -20.59 10.58 -18.60
N PRO A 252 -19.80 11.06 -17.62
CA PRO A 252 -19.15 10.18 -16.67
C PRO A 252 -20.12 9.49 -15.71
N GLN A 253 -21.34 10.00 -15.54
CA GLN A 253 -22.33 9.45 -14.60
C GLN A 253 -22.91 8.12 -15.09
N ARG A 254 -22.84 7.84 -16.40
CA ARG A 254 -23.34 6.59 -17.00
C ARG A 254 -22.29 5.49 -17.10
N LEU A 255 -21.10 5.68 -16.51
CA LEU A 255 -19.99 4.74 -16.59
C LEU A 255 -20.05 3.69 -15.47
N GLU A 256 -21.19 3.00 -15.38
CA GLU A 256 -21.40 1.86 -14.50
C GLU A 256 -21.82 0.65 -15.35
N PHE A 257 -21.13 -0.46 -15.17
CA PHE A 257 -21.29 -1.62 -16.05
C PHE A 257 -21.69 -2.84 -15.24
N SER A 258 -22.89 -3.35 -15.51
CA SER A 258 -23.29 -4.71 -15.09
C SER A 258 -22.45 -5.76 -15.84
N PRO A 259 -22.44 -7.03 -15.38
CA PRO A 259 -21.78 -8.13 -16.09
C PRO A 259 -22.16 -8.21 -17.58
N ASP A 260 -23.45 -8.11 -17.90
CA ASP A 260 -23.95 -8.17 -19.27
C ASP A 260 -23.51 -6.97 -20.11
N ALA A 261 -23.57 -5.77 -19.54
CA ALA A 261 -23.10 -4.55 -20.20
C ALA A 261 -21.60 -4.61 -20.49
N ALA A 262 -20.81 -5.14 -19.55
CA ALA A 262 -19.38 -5.36 -19.75
C ALA A 262 -19.10 -6.37 -20.87
N LEU A 263 -19.82 -7.49 -20.92
CA LEU A 263 -19.70 -8.49 -21.99
C LEU A 263 -20.12 -7.94 -23.36
N ALA A 264 -21.23 -7.21 -23.44
CA ALA A 264 -21.67 -6.55 -24.66
C ALA A 264 -20.63 -5.54 -25.15
N ARG A 265 -20.06 -4.75 -24.22
CA ARG A 265 -19.01 -3.78 -24.52
C ARG A 265 -17.73 -4.46 -25.02
N LEU A 266 -17.28 -5.53 -24.38
CA LEU A 266 -16.10 -6.30 -24.80
C LEU A 266 -16.28 -6.92 -26.20
N ARG A 267 -17.47 -7.43 -26.51
CA ARG A 267 -17.79 -7.93 -27.86
C ARG A 267 -17.71 -6.83 -28.91
N LYS A 268 -18.15 -5.62 -28.58
CA LYS A 268 -18.21 -4.49 -29.51
C LYS A 268 -16.86 -3.78 -29.70
N LEU A 269 -16.12 -3.56 -28.61
CA LEU A 269 -14.95 -2.68 -28.59
C LEU A 269 -13.62 -3.42 -28.41
N GLY A 270 -13.65 -4.70 -28.03
CA GLY A 270 -12.46 -5.41 -27.60
C GLY A 270 -11.91 -4.92 -26.26
N ASP A 271 -10.65 -5.22 -26.00
CA ASP A 271 -9.93 -4.81 -24.78
C ASP A 271 -9.30 -3.42 -24.97
N LEU A 272 -9.97 -2.38 -24.48
CA LEU A 272 -9.46 -1.00 -24.48
C LEU A 272 -8.23 -0.81 -23.57
N PHE A 273 -7.98 -1.74 -22.65
CA PHE A 273 -6.82 -1.75 -21.77
C PHE A 273 -5.67 -2.61 -22.30
N ALA A 274 -5.81 -3.27 -23.46
CA ALA A 274 -4.74 -4.08 -24.06
C ALA A 274 -3.40 -3.32 -24.22
N PRO A 275 -3.36 -2.02 -24.58
CA PRO A 275 -2.10 -1.26 -24.64
C PRO A 275 -1.35 -1.20 -23.30
N VAL A 276 -2.07 -1.24 -22.18
CA VAL A 276 -1.48 -1.27 -20.83
C VAL A 276 -0.55 -2.48 -20.70
N LEU A 277 -0.89 -3.64 -21.29
CA LEU A 277 -0.07 -4.85 -21.17
C LEU A 277 1.32 -4.78 -21.81
N THR A 278 1.50 -3.91 -22.80
CA THR A 278 2.63 -3.98 -23.76
C THR A 278 3.35 -2.66 -23.98
N MET A 279 2.67 -1.52 -23.80
CA MET A 279 3.27 -0.20 -24.01
C MET A 279 4.42 0.02 -23.03
N GLN A 280 5.59 0.36 -23.57
CA GLN A 280 6.76 0.68 -22.77
C GLN A 280 6.93 2.20 -22.68
N GLN A 281 7.10 2.72 -21.47
CA GLN A 281 7.36 4.14 -21.23
C GLN A 281 8.36 4.30 -20.09
N THR A 282 9.26 5.26 -20.23
CA THR A 282 10.24 5.59 -19.20
C THR A 282 9.76 6.75 -18.36
N LEU A 283 9.85 6.64 -17.04
CA LEU A 283 9.69 7.79 -16.16
C LEU A 283 10.89 8.72 -16.33
N ASN A 284 10.76 9.72 -17.18
CA ASN A 284 11.71 10.81 -17.30
C ASN A 284 11.59 11.70 -16.05
N VAL A 285 12.14 11.26 -14.92
CA VAL A 285 12.34 12.11 -13.75
C VAL A 285 13.56 12.99 -14.01
N ALA A 286 13.50 13.79 -15.09
CA ALA A 286 14.38 14.93 -15.20
C ALA A 286 13.90 15.93 -14.15
N ALA A 287 14.71 16.15 -13.11
CA ALA A 287 14.60 17.37 -12.32
C ALA A 287 14.56 18.55 -13.32
N PRO A 288 13.69 19.57 -13.13
CA PRO A 288 13.66 20.71 -14.02
C PRO A 288 15.08 21.26 -14.15
N LYS A 289 15.65 21.18 -15.36
CA LYS A 289 17.03 21.62 -15.64
C LYS A 289 17.12 23.12 -15.34
N ARG A 290 17.64 23.49 -14.18
CA ARG A 290 18.36 24.76 -14.07
C ARG A 290 19.62 24.60 -14.92
N ARG A 291 19.74 25.42 -15.97
CA ARG A 291 21.01 25.62 -16.69
C ARG A 291 22.12 25.87 -15.67
N ALA A 292 23.11 24.98 -15.63
CA ALA A 292 24.34 25.20 -14.89
C ALA A 292 25.49 25.34 -15.89
N ALA A 293 26.23 26.44 -15.76
CA ALA A 293 27.49 26.65 -16.43
C ALA A 293 28.54 25.66 -15.89
N SER A 294 29.44 25.27 -16.79
CA SER A 294 30.53 24.32 -16.64
C SER A 294 31.59 24.74 -15.63
N ALA A 295 32.18 23.77 -14.92
CA ALA A 295 33.59 23.82 -14.54
C ALA A 295 34.16 22.41 -14.36
N THR A 296 35.44 22.31 -14.70
CA THR A 296 36.21 21.12 -15.07
C THR A 296 37.06 20.61 -13.90
N GLN A 297 37.63 19.41 -14.09
CA GLN A 297 38.92 18.87 -13.56
C GLN A 297 38.95 17.92 -12.34
N ARG A 298 39.17 16.64 -12.69
CA ARG A 298 40.40 15.81 -12.52
C ARG A 298 40.92 15.43 -11.09
N ALA A 299 40.75 14.13 -10.81
CA ALA A 299 41.67 13.12 -10.24
C ALA A 299 42.41 13.33 -8.89
N ARG A 300 42.20 12.39 -7.95
CA ARG A 300 43.28 11.64 -7.26
C ARG A 300 42.76 10.35 -6.61
N ARG A 301 43.58 9.30 -6.70
CA ARG A 301 43.42 7.94 -6.13
C ARG A 301 43.95 7.89 -4.69
N GLU A 302 43.61 6.78 -4.00
CA GLU A 302 44.00 6.34 -2.64
C GLU A 302 43.04 6.81 -1.52
N SER A 303 42.59 6.02 -0.55
CA SER A 303 42.82 4.63 -0.14
C SER A 303 41.53 4.15 0.55
N ALA A 304 40.94 3.03 0.12
CA ALA A 304 39.65 2.56 0.61
C ALA A 304 39.80 1.72 1.88
N THR A 305 39.55 2.33 3.05
CA THR A 305 39.24 1.57 4.26
C THR A 305 37.82 1.03 4.11
N SER A 306 37.70 -0.26 3.77
CA SER A 306 36.40 -0.90 3.56
C SER A 306 35.63 -1.03 4.87
N LEU A 307 34.48 -0.35 4.95
CA LEU A 307 33.46 -0.58 5.96
C LEU A 307 32.63 -1.84 5.62
N PRO A 308 32.03 -2.51 6.61
CA PRO A 308 31.21 -3.69 6.38
C PRO A 308 29.99 -3.37 5.51
N LYS A 309 29.78 -4.19 4.47
CA LYS A 309 28.66 -4.07 3.51
C LYS A 309 27.31 -3.95 4.21
N ALA A 310 26.53 -2.96 3.83
CA ALA A 310 25.11 -2.87 4.17
C ALA A 310 24.39 -4.11 3.63
N ARG A 311 23.75 -4.89 4.51
CA ARG A 311 22.79 -5.92 4.10
C ARG A 311 21.62 -5.22 3.41
N SER A 312 21.33 -5.63 2.19
CA SER A 312 20.23 -5.11 1.36
C SER A 312 18.93 -4.96 2.15
N GLN A 313 18.35 -3.76 2.17
CA GLN A 313 17.03 -3.52 2.77
C GLN A 313 16.19 -2.66 1.84
N SER A 314 15.37 -3.35 1.04
CA SER A 314 14.17 -2.82 0.40
C SER A 314 13.21 -2.27 1.46
N GLY A 315 12.57 -1.12 1.19
CA GLY A 315 11.44 -0.58 1.96
C GLY A 315 11.76 0.27 3.19
N ARG A 316 13.02 0.44 3.61
CA ARG A 316 13.38 1.22 4.79
C ARG A 316 14.04 2.55 4.45
N ARG A 317 13.50 3.64 5.02
CA ARG A 317 13.97 5.01 4.77
C ARG A 317 15.32 5.20 5.46
N LEU A 318 16.28 5.78 4.77
CA LEU A 318 17.62 5.96 5.32
C LEU A 318 17.59 6.92 6.52
N PHE A 319 18.30 6.60 7.59
CA PHE A 319 18.72 7.61 8.55
C PHE A 319 20.24 7.64 8.65
N LEU A 320 20.76 8.81 9.00
CA LEU A 320 22.16 9.00 9.33
C LEU A 320 22.26 9.68 10.69
N LEU A 321 23.19 9.20 11.52
CA LEU A 321 23.72 9.92 12.65
C LEU A 321 25.12 10.37 12.24
N THR A 322 25.33 11.69 12.15
CA THR A 322 26.58 12.26 11.66
C THR A 322 27.20 13.20 12.67
N LYS A 323 28.52 13.26 12.71
CA LYS A 323 29.28 14.26 13.44
C LYS A 323 29.88 15.27 12.47
N THR A 324 29.59 16.54 12.72
CA THR A 324 30.08 17.69 11.95
C THR A 324 30.72 18.71 12.88
N GLU A 325 31.30 19.77 12.32
CA GLU A 325 31.78 20.93 13.10
C GLU A 325 30.67 21.60 13.94
N MET A 326 29.40 21.48 13.51
CA MET A 326 28.26 22.01 14.27
C MET A 326 27.80 21.09 15.41
N GLY A 327 28.29 19.85 15.46
CA GLY A 327 27.92 18.84 16.47
C GLY A 327 27.37 17.55 15.85
N GLU A 328 26.74 16.73 16.70
CA GLU A 328 26.00 15.53 16.30
C GLU A 328 24.70 15.93 15.59
N GLU A 329 24.37 15.26 14.49
CA GLU A 329 23.18 15.54 13.69
C GLU A 329 22.42 14.25 13.36
N LEU A 330 21.09 14.31 13.41
CA LEU A 330 20.18 13.28 12.92
C LEU A 330 19.61 13.70 11.57
N TRP A 331 19.77 12.83 10.58
CA TRP A 331 19.22 13.00 9.25
C TRP A 331 18.21 11.90 9.01
N LEU A 332 16.95 12.24 8.76
CA LEU A 332 15.89 11.28 8.45
C LEU A 332 15.45 11.47 7.02
N ASP A 333 15.48 10.40 6.22
CA ASP A 333 14.82 10.36 4.92
C ASP A 333 13.31 10.51 5.13
N MET A 334 12.83 11.73 4.96
CA MET A 334 11.44 12.10 5.03
C MET A 334 10.88 12.17 3.61
N ASN A 335 10.72 11.00 2.99
CA ASN A 335 10.10 10.84 1.69
C ASN A 335 10.97 11.23 0.47
N GLY A 336 12.25 10.86 0.47
CA GLY A 336 13.22 11.14 -0.60
C GLY A 336 14.04 12.42 -0.37
N VAL A 337 13.81 13.09 0.76
CA VAL A 337 14.52 14.29 1.19
C VAL A 337 14.96 14.07 2.63
N PHE A 338 16.23 14.31 2.93
CA PHE A 338 16.69 14.33 4.31
C PHE A 338 16.13 15.54 5.03
N THR A 339 15.39 15.34 6.12
CA THR A 339 15.20 16.39 7.13
C THR A 339 16.30 16.24 8.17
N ARG A 340 16.96 17.35 8.49
CA ARG A 340 18.11 17.39 9.37
C ARG A 340 17.77 18.06 10.71
N TRP A 341 18.28 17.48 11.79
CA TRP A 341 18.28 18.08 13.12
C TRP A 341 19.67 18.04 13.73
N ILE A 342 20.12 19.15 14.32
CA ILE A 342 21.30 19.18 15.17
C ILE A 342 20.89 18.67 16.55
N LEU A 343 21.55 17.63 17.05
CA LEU A 343 21.30 17.03 18.35
C LEU A 343 22.19 17.70 19.41
N ARG A 344 21.58 18.02 20.55
CA ARG A 344 22.26 18.51 21.75
C ARG A 344 21.82 17.69 22.95
N ARG A 345 22.74 17.46 23.89
CA ARG A 345 22.39 16.88 25.19
C ARG A 345 21.48 17.83 25.95
N ASP A 346 20.46 17.26 26.58
CA ASP A 346 19.60 18.00 27.49
C ASP A 346 20.42 18.51 28.69
N ARG A 347 20.17 19.75 29.13
CA ARG A 347 20.86 20.36 30.27
C ARG A 347 20.49 19.67 31.60
N GLU A 348 19.37 18.94 31.61
CA GLU A 348 18.89 18.14 32.76
C GLU A 348 19.53 16.73 32.86
N GLY A 349 20.46 16.36 31.97
CA GLY A 349 21.25 15.13 32.09
C GLY A 349 20.51 13.80 31.81
N GLY A 350 19.26 13.85 31.33
CA GLY A 350 18.48 12.66 30.96
C GLY A 350 18.81 12.08 29.57
N PRO A 351 18.19 10.94 29.17
CA PRO A 351 18.40 10.29 27.86
C PRO A 351 17.78 11.04 26.67
N ARG A 352 17.46 12.32 26.84
CA ARG A 352 16.74 13.17 25.90
C ARG A 352 17.74 13.95 25.05
N LEU A 353 17.49 14.05 23.75
CA LEU A 353 18.26 14.91 22.86
C LEU A 353 17.38 16.05 22.34
N VAL A 354 17.86 17.29 22.50
CA VAL A 354 17.24 18.45 21.85
C VAL A 354 17.65 18.42 20.38
N ALA A 355 16.66 18.34 19.50
CA ALA A 355 16.81 18.26 18.07
C ALA A 355 16.42 19.60 17.42
N MET A 356 17.40 20.41 17.03
CA MET A 356 17.17 21.71 16.40
C MET A 356 17.05 21.54 14.88
N PRO A 357 15.92 21.89 14.24
CA PRO A 357 15.77 21.77 12.79
C PRO A 357 16.84 22.58 12.07
N ALA A 358 17.54 21.92 11.18
CA ALA A 358 18.69 22.48 10.47
C ALA A 358 18.51 22.41 8.94
N GLY A 359 17.27 22.25 8.47
CA GLY A 359 16.90 22.30 7.05
C GLY A 359 16.57 20.95 6.42
N THR A 360 16.34 20.97 5.12
CA THR A 360 16.07 19.79 4.30
C THR A 360 17.04 19.71 3.13
N PHE A 361 17.48 18.50 2.77
CA PHE A 361 18.54 18.27 1.78
C PHE A 361 18.18 17.09 0.86
N PRO A 362 18.52 17.15 -0.44
CA PRO A 362 18.44 15.99 -1.30
C PRO A 362 19.29 14.83 -0.77
N ILE A 363 18.82 13.60 -0.96
CA ILE A 363 19.57 12.40 -0.56
C ILE A 363 20.60 12.09 -1.64
N ASP A 364 21.87 12.33 -1.34
CA ASP A 364 22.98 11.94 -2.21
C ASP A 364 23.06 10.39 -2.31
N PRO A 365 23.19 9.81 -3.52
CA PRO A 365 23.32 8.36 -3.68
C PRO A 365 24.47 7.73 -2.91
N ALA A 366 25.55 8.48 -2.59
CA ALA A 366 26.66 8.00 -1.78
C ALA A 366 26.19 7.53 -0.40
N TYR A 367 25.26 8.24 0.23
CA TYR A 367 24.75 7.86 1.55
C TYR A 367 24.02 6.51 1.54
N ARG A 368 23.37 6.14 0.43
CA ARG A 368 22.74 4.81 0.28
C ARG A 368 23.75 3.68 0.14
N ARG A 369 24.97 3.98 -0.29
CA ARG A 369 26.10 3.04 -0.32
C ARG A 369 26.88 3.04 0.99
N GLY A 370 26.49 3.85 1.98
CA GLY A 370 27.22 4.02 3.24
C GLY A 370 28.46 4.91 3.10
N GLU A 371 28.53 5.74 2.05
CA GLU A 371 29.65 6.62 1.75
C GLU A 371 29.30 8.08 2.05
N VAL A 372 30.27 8.86 2.53
CA VAL A 372 30.16 10.32 2.62
C VAL A 372 30.38 10.93 1.21
N PRO A 373 29.47 11.77 0.70
CA PRO A 373 29.63 12.42 -0.59
C PRO A 373 30.93 13.22 -0.68
N ALA A 374 31.50 13.33 -1.88
CA ALA A 374 32.80 13.96 -2.08
C ALA A 374 32.87 15.39 -1.52
N GLN A 375 31.80 16.19 -1.67
CA GLN A 375 31.74 17.55 -1.13
C GLN A 375 31.78 17.65 0.41
N TRP A 376 31.53 16.56 1.13
CA TRP A 376 31.47 16.49 2.60
C TRP A 376 32.64 15.71 3.21
N LYS A 377 33.53 15.14 2.39
CA LYS A 377 34.70 14.39 2.88
C LYS A 377 35.60 15.29 3.73
N GLY A 378 36.00 14.80 4.90
CA GLY A 378 36.85 15.53 5.86
C GLY A 378 36.13 16.51 6.78
N ARG A 379 34.85 16.84 6.50
CA ARG A 379 34.03 17.75 7.33
C ARG A 379 32.89 17.04 8.07
N THR A 380 32.60 15.80 7.67
CA THR A 380 31.50 15.01 8.23
C THR A 380 31.94 13.56 8.39
N THR A 381 31.63 12.99 9.54
CA THR A 381 31.78 11.57 9.83
C THR A 381 30.41 10.96 10.08
N ILE A 382 30.10 9.82 9.47
CA ILE A 382 28.87 9.06 9.76
C ILE A 382 29.19 8.13 10.94
N GLU A 383 28.54 8.37 12.08
CA GLU A 383 28.71 7.57 13.29
C GLU A 383 27.75 6.37 13.32
N ASP A 384 26.55 6.55 12.76
CA ASP A 384 25.61 5.47 12.52
C ASP A 384 24.82 5.71 11.23
N ALA A 385 24.44 4.63 10.58
CA ALA A 385 23.56 4.67 9.43
C ALA A 385 22.72 3.41 9.41
N GLY A 386 21.48 3.57 9.01
CA GLY A 386 20.60 2.43 8.90
C GLY A 386 19.22 2.82 8.43
N ALA A 387 18.29 1.96 8.77
CA ALA A 387 16.90 2.11 8.42
C ALA A 387 16.13 2.82 9.53
N HIS A 388 15.23 3.73 9.17
CA HIS A 388 14.21 4.21 10.08
C HIS A 388 12.82 4.12 9.44
N GLU A 389 11.82 4.11 10.30
CA GLU A 389 10.43 4.10 9.91
C GLU A 389 9.63 5.08 10.75
N ILE A 390 8.64 5.72 10.14
CA ILE A 390 7.66 6.54 10.85
C ILE A 390 6.45 5.65 11.14
N VAL A 391 6.33 5.21 12.40
CA VAL A 391 5.22 4.37 12.87
C VAL A 391 3.93 5.17 12.90
N GLU A 392 3.99 6.41 13.40
CA GLU A 392 2.88 7.35 13.40
C GLU A 392 3.44 8.77 13.48
N GLY A 393 2.69 9.77 13.00
CA GLY A 393 3.00 11.17 13.27
C GLY A 393 3.31 11.98 12.03
N SER A 394 3.42 13.29 12.22
CA SER A 394 3.67 14.25 11.15
C SER A 394 4.17 15.58 11.73
N PHE A 395 4.71 16.44 10.88
CA PHE A 395 5.01 17.82 11.27
C PHE A 395 3.77 18.55 11.79
N ALA A 396 2.59 18.28 11.22
CA ALA A 396 1.33 18.89 11.65
C ALA A 396 0.84 18.39 13.02
N ARG A 397 1.18 17.13 13.37
CA ARG A 397 0.95 16.58 14.72
C ARG A 397 2.07 16.94 15.69
N GLU A 398 3.09 17.65 15.21
CA GLU A 398 4.26 18.07 15.98
C GLU A 398 4.94 16.90 16.72
N ARG A 399 4.82 15.69 16.16
CA ARG A 399 5.26 14.44 16.77
C ARG A 399 5.46 13.38 15.69
N PHE A 400 6.52 12.59 15.82
CA PHE A 400 6.79 11.37 15.08
C PHE A 400 7.11 10.25 16.07
N ALA A 401 6.37 9.14 16.02
CA ALA A 401 6.80 7.87 16.57
C ALA A 401 7.66 7.17 15.51
N LEU A 402 8.91 6.88 15.86
CA LEU A 402 9.94 6.37 14.96
C LEU A 402 10.40 4.98 15.43
N TRP A 403 10.77 4.13 14.48
CA TRP A 403 11.53 2.92 14.75
C TRP A 403 12.85 2.98 14.02
N PHE A 404 13.97 2.86 14.74
CA PHE A 404 15.31 2.85 14.17
C PHE A 404 15.89 1.44 14.11
N SER A 405 16.68 1.19 13.08
CA SER A 405 17.40 -0.06 12.82
C SER A 405 18.81 0.26 12.33
N GLY A 406 19.59 0.94 13.16
CA GLY A 406 21.04 1.10 13.03
C GLY A 406 21.79 0.39 14.15
N LYS A 407 23.11 0.63 14.22
CA LYS A 407 23.99 0.00 15.22
C LYS A 407 23.96 0.73 16.55
N ILE A 408 23.91 2.06 16.51
CA ILE A 408 23.90 2.94 17.69
C ILE A 408 22.46 3.32 18.00
N LEU A 409 21.73 3.83 17.01
CA LEU A 409 20.34 4.22 17.14
C LEU A 409 19.43 3.06 16.68
N SER A 410 18.77 2.42 17.63
CA SER A 410 17.87 1.29 17.36
C SER A 410 16.64 1.31 18.28
N GLY A 411 15.59 0.60 17.88
CA GLY A 411 14.36 0.46 18.66
C GLY A 411 13.36 1.59 18.46
N ALA A 412 12.39 1.71 19.38
CA ALA A 412 11.31 2.69 19.31
C ALA A 412 11.69 4.03 19.95
N TRP A 413 11.47 5.11 19.21
CA TRP A 413 11.77 6.48 19.60
C TRP A 413 10.60 7.41 19.29
N THR A 414 10.60 8.59 19.88
CA THR A 414 9.66 9.65 19.58
C THR A 414 10.44 10.93 19.31
N LEU A 415 10.14 11.60 18.20
CA LEU A 415 10.58 12.96 17.90
C LEU A 415 9.39 13.92 18.04
N VAL A 416 9.35 14.73 19.10
CA VAL A 416 8.22 15.60 19.45
C VAL A 416 8.66 17.07 19.54
N LYS A 417 7.86 18.01 19.03
CA LYS A 417 8.16 19.44 19.14
C LYS A 417 8.01 19.90 20.60
N SER A 418 8.89 20.78 21.04
CA SER A 418 8.82 21.37 22.39
C SER A 418 7.66 22.37 22.50
N PRO A 419 6.88 22.40 23.60
CA PRO A 419 5.85 23.41 23.82
C PRO A 419 6.46 24.78 24.16
N GLY A 420 5.92 25.88 23.61
CA GLY A 420 6.29 27.26 23.97
C GLY A 420 6.68 28.14 22.76
N ALA A 421 6.20 29.39 22.75
CA ALA A 421 6.16 30.28 21.58
C ALA A 421 7.50 30.88 21.11
N ALA A 422 8.65 30.36 21.54
CA ALA A 422 9.96 30.92 21.16
C ALA A 422 10.97 29.94 20.54
N HIS A 423 10.74 28.61 20.51
CA HIS A 423 11.77 27.71 19.99
C HIS A 423 11.24 26.67 18.99
N LYS A 424 11.82 26.71 17.78
CA LYS A 424 11.67 25.74 16.69
C LYS A 424 12.19 24.33 17.04
N SER A 425 12.50 24.03 18.30
CA SER A 425 13.20 22.82 18.71
C SER A 425 12.27 21.61 18.88
N TRP A 426 12.81 20.44 18.58
CA TRP A 426 12.21 19.13 18.78
C TRP A 426 12.97 18.40 19.90
N ARG A 427 12.40 17.31 20.40
CA ARG A 427 12.99 16.41 21.38
C ARG A 427 12.92 15.00 20.85
N LEU A 428 14.06 14.32 20.84
CA LEU A 428 14.17 12.90 20.52
C LEU A 428 14.29 12.12 21.83
N GLU A 429 13.35 11.20 22.08
CA GLU A 429 13.26 10.42 23.32
C GLU A 429 12.95 8.95 23.04
N PRO A 430 13.48 7.98 23.82
CA PRO A 430 13.07 6.59 23.72
C PRO A 430 11.57 6.45 24.03
N ALA A 431 10.84 5.65 23.25
CA ALA A 431 9.42 5.43 23.51
C ALA A 431 9.25 4.58 24.78
N GLN A 432 8.54 5.09 25.80
CA GLN A 432 8.24 4.31 27.01
C GLN A 432 7.38 3.08 26.65
N ARG A 433 7.82 1.88 27.05
CA ARG A 433 7.02 0.65 27.00
C ARG A 433 5.78 0.82 27.87
N LYS A 434 4.59 1.01 27.28
CA LYS A 434 3.35 0.65 27.98
C LYS A 434 3.24 -0.87 28.00
N ALA A 435 3.40 -1.46 29.18
CA ALA A 435 3.10 -2.88 29.38
C ALA A 435 1.61 -3.14 29.01
N PRO A 436 1.29 -4.22 28.29
CA PRO A 436 -0.10 -4.53 27.99
C PRO A 436 -0.83 -4.87 29.29
N GLN A 437 -1.83 -4.06 29.66
CA GLN A 437 -2.78 -4.41 30.72
C GLN A 437 -3.61 -5.61 30.23
N ARG A 438 -3.20 -6.82 30.62
CA ARG A 438 -4.09 -7.98 30.63
C ARG A 438 -5.18 -7.71 31.67
N LYS A 439 -6.44 -7.60 31.22
CA LYS A 439 -7.58 -7.79 32.14
C LYS A 439 -7.45 -9.19 32.75
N PRO A 440 -7.52 -9.37 34.08
CA PRO A 440 -7.50 -10.70 34.66
C PRO A 440 -8.79 -11.41 34.23
N THR A 441 -8.65 -12.37 33.33
CA THR A 441 -9.70 -13.35 33.06
C THR A 441 -9.85 -14.17 34.33
N ARG A 442 -10.97 -14.00 35.05
CA ARG A 442 -11.36 -14.87 36.16
C ARG A 442 -11.33 -16.32 35.67
N LEU A 443 -10.33 -17.08 36.13
CA LEU A 443 -10.34 -18.54 36.08
C LEU A 443 -11.54 -19.01 36.90
N LYS A 444 -12.48 -19.71 36.27
CA LYS A 444 -13.47 -20.52 36.99
C LYS A 444 -12.70 -21.66 37.68
N PRO A 445 -12.89 -21.92 38.98
CA PRO A 445 -12.25 -23.05 39.63
C PRO A 445 -12.78 -24.36 39.05
N ALA A 446 -11.85 -25.29 38.80
CA ALA A 446 -12.15 -26.66 38.48
C ALA A 446 -12.94 -27.31 39.63
N ARG A 447 -13.98 -28.06 39.28
CA ARG A 447 -14.68 -28.95 40.20
C ARG A 447 -13.71 -30.02 40.68
N THR A 448 -13.21 -29.89 41.90
CA THR A 448 -12.64 -31.01 42.65
C THR A 448 -13.79 -31.87 43.16
N GLY A 449 -13.81 -33.13 42.74
CA GLY A 449 -14.59 -34.15 43.42
C GLY A 449 -13.97 -34.38 44.79
N ASP A 450 -14.79 -34.36 45.83
CA ASP A 450 -14.41 -34.86 47.14
C ASP A 450 -15.42 -35.91 47.56
N ALA A 451 -14.89 -37.10 47.81
CA ALA A 451 -15.59 -38.24 48.36
C ALA A 451 -15.39 -38.23 49.87
N ARG A 452 -16.50 -38.16 50.63
CA ARG A 452 -16.77 -38.81 51.94
C ARG A 452 -18.00 -38.11 52.56
N SER A 453 -19.14 -38.79 52.58
CA SER A 453 -19.60 -39.60 53.73
C SER A 453 -20.11 -38.75 54.89
N SER A 454 -21.44 -38.61 54.98
CA SER A 454 -22.14 -38.80 56.25
C SER A 454 -23.60 -39.20 56.00
N ALA A 455 -23.98 -40.25 56.72
CA ALA A 455 -25.26 -40.93 56.67
C ALA A 455 -26.38 -40.11 57.32
N LYS A 456 -27.61 -40.25 56.83
CA LYS A 456 -28.70 -40.89 57.58
C LYS A 456 -30.03 -40.93 56.81
N SER A 457 -30.64 -42.10 56.93
CA SER A 457 -32.08 -42.36 57.12
C SER A 457 -32.90 -42.86 55.92
N ARG A 458 -33.36 -44.11 56.13
CA ARG A 458 -34.68 -44.70 55.78
C ARG A 458 -34.87 -45.04 54.29
N ARG A 459 -35.22 -46.27 53.90
CA ARG A 459 -36.17 -47.21 54.53
C ARG A 459 -35.93 -48.65 54.04
N ARG A 460 -36.17 -49.59 54.96
CA ARG A 460 -36.43 -51.02 54.72
C ARG A 460 -37.55 -51.25 53.70
N ARG A 461 -37.41 -52.36 52.96
CA ARG A 461 -38.38 -53.41 52.59
C ARG A 461 -38.19 -53.75 51.11
N SER A 462 -37.48 -54.83 50.76
CA SER A 462 -37.91 -56.24 50.78
C SER A 462 -39.10 -56.52 49.86
N GLY A 463 -38.82 -57.23 48.77
CA GLY A 463 -39.66 -58.30 48.26
C GLY A 463 -40.54 -57.95 47.08
N GLY A 464 -40.42 -58.76 46.02
CA GLY A 464 -41.59 -59.20 45.27
C GLY A 464 -41.55 -58.96 43.78
N ARG A 465 -40.98 -59.96 43.08
CA ARG A 465 -41.24 -60.40 41.69
C ARG A 465 -40.90 -59.48 40.53
#